data_AF-A0A643G8Q1-F1
#
_entry.id   AF-A0A643G8Q1-F1
#
_cell.length_a   1.000
_cell.length_b   1.000
_cell.length_c   1.000
_cell.angle_alpha   90.00
_cell.angle_beta   90.00
_cell.angle_gamma   90.00
#
_symmetry.space_group_name_H-M   'P 1'
#
loop_
_entity.id
_entity.type
_entity.pdbx_description
1 polymer ?
#
loop_
_entity_poly.entity_id
_entity_poly.type
_entity_poly.pdbx_seq_one_letter_code
_entity_poly.pdbx_strand_id
1 'polypeptide(L)'
;MGQAKVLNAIGSIGGAASALSNLAGALGGGLPGSWRSALRQASYKGVPFGVFGGELTFGRRNAVHQYPQRDGVWVEDLGRNARLYHLSAFLVEGSAKYGGGGVVGQRDRLIKAFETAGDGELVHPTLGRVKVSALEAHCLERWDAGRFFEVTLTFVEAGERKYPTTVTSTADALSAAAQGLSVASLIAFARDTASAVMLGAAIVQQAVSTALGWYQTAVSLVHDVKRFFGAVSTLVGSFGRLFGGGNSGYSAAKKTVRLPSTVDQLIRNDAAARTVVTQAGTALVAAAGNVTDTATFGAATQNMAAALAVSAVDPADRIRLLISLSGYQAVAPTTSSAIGAGMATMQGACNSLFRRAAIGQLITASGSYQPTSCDDAAAMIDVMAGVLDAEITAAADQGADEVYLALLDAKKAVVADLKARGGDLAAVTTYSFSASVPALALAQRIYRDPGRSDDLVTQADPVHPAFMPTTFSALAS
;
A
#
# COMPACT_ATOMS: atom_id res chain seq x y z
N MET A 1 -49.20 -94.43 27.48
CA MET A 1 -48.12 -93.76 26.73
C MET A 1 -48.65 -93.57 25.31
N GLY A 2 -48.92 -92.39 24.76
CA GLY A 2 -48.56 -91.02 25.04
C GLY A 2 -48.28 -90.39 23.67
N GLN A 3 -49.16 -89.51 23.17
CA GLN A 3 -48.90 -88.59 22.04
C GLN A 3 -49.88 -87.41 22.21
N ALA A 4 -49.45 -86.22 22.65
CA ALA A 4 -48.58 -85.22 22.03
C ALA A 4 -49.34 -84.26 21.10
N LYS A 5 -49.67 -83.12 21.72
CA LYS A 5 -50.11 -81.81 21.23
C LYS A 5 -49.71 -81.46 19.79
N VAL A 6 -50.70 -81.08 18.99
CA VAL A 6 -50.55 -80.26 17.77
C VAL A 6 -50.85 -78.81 18.16
N LEU A 7 -49.85 -77.94 18.13
CA LEU A 7 -50.03 -76.49 18.20
C LEU A 7 -48.85 -75.77 17.53
N ASN A 8 -49.21 -74.96 16.52
CA ASN A 8 -48.55 -73.76 16.00
C ASN A 8 -47.06 -73.77 15.60
N ALA A 9 -46.83 -73.64 14.29
CA ALA A 9 -45.66 -72.94 13.74
C ALA A 9 -45.91 -72.41 12.30
N ILE A 10 -46.84 -71.46 12.14
CA ILE A 10 -47.03 -70.70 10.88
C ILE A 10 -46.21 -69.38 10.95
N GLY A 11 -44.90 -69.47 11.18
CA GLY A 11 -44.09 -68.27 11.47
C GLY A 11 -42.71 -68.16 10.85
N SER A 12 -42.15 -69.21 10.23
CA SER A 12 -40.71 -69.23 9.91
C SER A 12 -40.34 -69.06 8.43
N ILE A 13 -41.29 -69.04 7.49
CA ILE A 13 -40.95 -68.96 6.06
C ILE A 13 -40.71 -67.51 5.59
N GLY A 14 -41.37 -66.52 6.21
CA GLY A 14 -41.17 -65.09 5.86
C GLY A 14 -39.83 -64.51 6.31
N GLY A 15 -39.23 -65.05 7.37
CA GLY A 15 -37.91 -64.63 7.89
C GLY A 15 -36.73 -65.19 7.09
N ALA A 16 -36.89 -66.37 6.47
CA ALA A 16 -35.84 -66.97 5.65
C ALA A 16 -35.66 -66.25 4.31
N ALA A 17 -36.75 -65.79 3.69
CA ALA A 17 -36.71 -65.06 2.42
C ALA A 17 -36.08 -63.66 2.57
N SER A 18 -36.36 -62.96 3.66
CA SER A 18 -35.77 -61.64 3.97
C SER A 18 -34.31 -61.76 4.45
N ALA A 19 -33.96 -62.82 5.17
CA ALA A 19 -32.57 -63.11 5.52
C ALA A 19 -31.73 -63.48 4.29
N LEU A 20 -32.28 -64.24 3.33
CA LEU A 20 -31.60 -64.56 2.07
C LEU A 20 -31.47 -63.35 1.13
N SER A 21 -32.47 -62.45 1.07
CA SER A 21 -32.36 -61.22 0.30
C SER A 21 -31.34 -60.25 0.91
N ASN A 22 -31.28 -60.17 2.24
CA ASN A 22 -30.30 -59.35 2.95
C ASN A 22 -28.88 -59.93 2.89
N LEU A 23 -28.74 -61.27 2.87
CA LEU A 23 -27.45 -61.94 2.68
C LEU A 23 -26.96 -61.83 1.22
N ALA A 24 -27.86 -61.90 0.24
CA ALA A 24 -27.54 -61.63 -1.16
C ALA A 24 -27.14 -60.16 -1.39
N GLY A 25 -27.79 -59.22 -0.70
CA GLY A 25 -27.40 -57.81 -0.67
C GLY A 25 -26.04 -57.58 0.00
N ALA A 26 -25.73 -58.31 1.08
CA ALA A 26 -24.47 -58.18 1.82
C ALA A 26 -23.28 -58.91 1.17
N LEU A 27 -23.52 -59.95 0.36
CA LEU A 27 -22.49 -60.65 -0.40
C LEU A 27 -22.20 -59.97 -1.75
N GLY A 28 -23.15 -59.20 -2.31
CA GLY A 28 -22.98 -58.47 -3.57
C GLY A 28 -22.72 -56.97 -3.45
N GLY A 29 -23.14 -56.33 -2.35
CA GLY A 29 -23.01 -54.90 -2.09
C GLY A 29 -22.26 -54.63 -0.80
N GLY A 30 -21.11 -53.94 -0.89
CA GLY A 30 -20.27 -53.66 0.27
C GLY A 30 -21.02 -53.00 1.43
N LEU A 31 -20.67 -53.38 2.66
CA LEU A 31 -21.28 -52.90 3.92
C LEU A 31 -21.54 -51.38 3.91
N PRO A 32 -22.66 -50.90 4.48
CA PRO A 32 -22.91 -49.47 4.64
C PRO A 32 -21.79 -48.83 5.47
N GLY A 33 -21.13 -47.81 4.90
CA GLY A 33 -19.92 -47.19 5.48
C GLY A 33 -18.59 -47.71 4.91
N SER A 34 -18.61 -48.69 4.00
CA SER A 34 -17.41 -49.08 3.25
C SER A 34 -16.99 -47.97 2.27
N TRP A 35 -15.69 -47.80 2.04
CA TRP A 35 -15.17 -46.81 1.08
C TRP A 35 -15.80 -46.95 -0.33
N ARG A 36 -16.22 -48.17 -0.71
CA ARG A 36 -16.95 -48.46 -1.96
C ARG A 36 -18.35 -47.86 -1.98
N SER A 37 -19.05 -47.85 -0.84
CA SER A 37 -20.38 -47.23 -0.70
C SER A 37 -20.33 -45.69 -0.68
N ALA A 38 -19.14 -45.10 -0.49
CA ALA A 38 -18.91 -43.65 -0.54
C ALA A 38 -18.51 -43.13 -1.94
N LEU A 39 -18.31 -44.02 -2.92
CA LEU A 39 -17.93 -43.64 -4.27
C LEU A 39 -19.08 -42.91 -4.97
N ARG A 40 -18.81 -41.71 -5.45
CA ARG A 40 -19.76 -40.94 -6.26
C ARG A 40 -19.70 -41.38 -7.72
N GLN A 41 -20.83 -41.23 -8.40
CA GLN A 41 -20.88 -41.41 -9.85
C GLN A 41 -20.03 -40.34 -10.52
N ALA A 42 -19.06 -40.75 -11.35
CA ALA A 42 -18.19 -39.81 -12.02
C ALA A 42 -18.94 -39.09 -13.13
N SER A 43 -18.72 -37.78 -13.23
CA SER A 43 -19.28 -36.97 -14.32
C SER A 43 -18.47 -35.72 -14.56
N TYR A 44 -18.41 -35.26 -15.80
CA TYR A 44 -17.81 -33.98 -16.16
C TYR A 44 -18.83 -33.13 -16.92
N LYS A 45 -19.09 -31.89 -16.45
CA LYS A 45 -20.15 -31.00 -16.97
C LYS A 45 -21.50 -31.74 -17.16
N GLY A 46 -21.83 -32.66 -16.24
CA GLY A 46 -23.06 -33.44 -16.26
C GLY A 46 -23.07 -34.69 -17.14
N VAL A 47 -22.00 -34.99 -17.90
CA VAL A 47 -21.88 -36.24 -18.67
C VAL A 47 -21.32 -37.35 -17.77
N PRO A 48 -22.09 -38.42 -17.46
CA PRO A 48 -21.61 -39.48 -16.59
C PRO A 48 -20.68 -40.46 -17.32
N PHE A 49 -19.71 -41.02 -16.60
CA PHE A 49 -18.81 -42.06 -17.11
C PHE A 49 -18.37 -43.03 -16.00
N GLY A 50 -17.88 -44.21 -16.39
CA GLY A 50 -17.23 -45.16 -15.48
C GLY A 50 -15.76 -44.85 -15.31
N VAL A 51 -15.16 -45.19 -14.15
CA VAL A 51 -13.73 -44.96 -13.87
C VAL A 51 -13.07 -46.28 -13.52
N PHE A 52 -11.97 -46.61 -14.21
CA PHE A 52 -11.08 -47.72 -13.87
C PHE A 52 -10.12 -47.34 -12.73
N GLY A 53 -9.50 -46.17 -12.86
CA GLY A 53 -8.50 -45.67 -11.92
C GLY A 53 -8.25 -44.18 -12.13
N GLY A 54 -7.59 -43.56 -11.16
CA GLY A 54 -7.21 -42.16 -11.23
C GLY A 54 -5.88 -41.91 -10.57
N GLU A 55 -5.07 -41.08 -11.20
CA GLU A 55 -3.80 -40.57 -10.69
C GLU A 55 -3.96 -39.08 -10.35
N LEU A 56 -3.30 -38.66 -9.26
CA LEU A 56 -3.35 -37.29 -8.77
C LEU A 56 -1.93 -36.75 -8.60
N THR A 57 -1.56 -35.74 -9.39
CA THR A 57 -0.29 -35.04 -9.24
C THR A 57 -0.50 -33.79 -8.38
N PHE A 58 0.22 -33.69 -7.27
CA PHE A 58 0.17 -32.55 -6.34
C PHE A 58 1.56 -32.25 -5.77
N GLY A 59 1.77 -31.02 -5.31
CA GLY A 59 3.05 -30.60 -4.73
C GLY A 59 3.21 -29.09 -4.66
N ARG A 60 4.45 -28.65 -4.52
CA ARG A 60 4.85 -27.23 -4.57
C ARG A 60 5.86 -27.04 -5.70
N ARG A 61 5.85 -25.87 -6.33
CA ARG A 61 6.83 -25.48 -7.36
C ARG A 61 8.02 -24.92 -6.64
N ASN A 62 9.17 -25.57 -6.76
CA ASN A 62 10.40 -25.13 -6.11
C ASN A 62 11.43 -24.82 -7.19
N ALA A 63 12.06 -23.65 -7.13
CA ALA A 63 13.24 -23.32 -7.91
C ALA A 63 14.48 -23.69 -7.10
N VAL A 64 15.30 -24.57 -7.65
CA VAL A 64 16.50 -25.09 -7.00
C VAL A 64 17.70 -24.33 -7.57
N HIS A 65 18.30 -23.47 -6.76
CA HIS A 65 19.46 -22.67 -7.12
C HIS A 65 20.74 -23.36 -6.64
N GLN A 66 21.59 -23.74 -7.59
CA GLN A 66 22.89 -24.35 -7.33
C GLN A 66 24.00 -23.38 -7.75
N TYR A 67 24.94 -23.13 -6.85
CA TYR A 67 26.07 -22.23 -7.11
C TYR A 67 27.36 -23.06 -7.18
N PRO A 68 28.25 -22.79 -8.15
CA PRO A 68 29.56 -23.43 -8.21
C PRO A 68 30.34 -23.26 -6.90
N GLN A 69 31.03 -24.32 -6.46
CA GLN A 69 31.85 -24.37 -5.23
C GLN A 69 31.09 -24.18 -3.90
N ARG A 70 29.76 -24.35 -3.88
CA ARG A 70 28.97 -24.37 -2.66
C ARG A 70 28.24 -25.71 -2.53
N ASP A 71 28.53 -26.45 -1.47
CA ASP A 71 27.91 -27.76 -1.22
C ASP A 71 26.41 -27.66 -0.84
N GLY A 72 26.00 -26.48 -0.34
CA GLY A 72 24.61 -26.20 0.03
C GLY A 72 23.76 -25.70 -1.14
N VAL A 73 22.62 -26.35 -1.35
CA VAL A 73 21.61 -25.97 -2.35
C VAL A 73 20.59 -25.03 -1.72
N TRP A 74 20.26 -23.94 -2.42
CA TRP A 74 19.19 -23.02 -1.99
C TRP A 74 17.91 -23.33 -2.77
N VAL A 75 16.80 -23.58 -2.06
CA VAL A 75 15.51 -23.88 -2.68
C VAL A 75 14.54 -22.75 -2.39
N GLU A 76 14.06 -22.11 -3.45
CA GLU A 76 13.04 -21.06 -3.40
C GLU A 76 11.67 -21.67 -3.71
N ASP A 77 10.69 -21.45 -2.83
CA ASP A 77 9.34 -21.96 -2.97
C ASP A 77 8.46 -20.98 -3.75
N LEU A 78 8.10 -21.35 -4.98
CA LEU A 78 7.29 -20.57 -5.92
C LEU A 78 5.78 -20.87 -5.80
N GLY A 79 5.37 -21.44 -4.67
CA GLY A 79 3.99 -21.69 -4.31
C GLY A 79 3.45 -23.06 -4.75
N ARG A 80 2.15 -23.25 -4.59
CA ARG A 80 1.48 -24.54 -4.85
C ARG A 80 1.58 -24.93 -6.33
N ASN A 81 1.91 -26.18 -6.61
CA ASN A 81 1.87 -26.71 -7.97
C ASN A 81 0.43 -26.88 -8.44
N ALA A 82 0.20 -26.76 -9.75
CA ALA A 82 -1.10 -27.04 -10.33
C ALA A 82 -1.44 -28.51 -10.09
N ARG A 83 -2.59 -28.76 -9.47
CA ARG A 83 -3.05 -30.13 -9.22
C ARG A 83 -3.63 -30.68 -10.51
N LEU A 84 -3.07 -31.79 -11.00
CA LEU A 84 -3.51 -32.48 -12.21
C LEU A 84 -4.25 -33.76 -11.81
N TYR A 85 -5.40 -33.98 -12.45
CA TYR A 85 -6.20 -35.20 -12.31
C TYR A 85 -6.11 -35.96 -13.63
N HIS A 86 -5.58 -37.18 -13.57
CA HIS A 86 -5.52 -38.08 -14.72
C HIS A 86 -6.43 -39.28 -14.45
N LEU A 87 -7.46 -39.46 -15.26
CA LEU A 87 -8.46 -40.51 -15.07
C LEU A 87 -8.48 -41.47 -16.24
N SER A 88 -8.35 -42.76 -15.95
CA SER A 88 -8.66 -43.83 -16.91
C SER A 88 -10.12 -44.23 -16.70
N ALA A 89 -10.94 -43.95 -17.69
CA ALA A 89 -12.39 -44.04 -17.66
C ALA A 89 -12.94 -44.91 -18.80
N PHE A 90 -14.24 -45.22 -18.73
CA PHE A 90 -14.91 -45.96 -19.79
C PHE A 90 -16.37 -45.54 -19.95
N LEU A 91 -16.87 -45.73 -21.17
CA LEU A 91 -18.25 -45.54 -21.57
C LEU A 91 -18.82 -46.89 -22.01
N VAL A 92 -20.01 -47.24 -21.51
CA VAL A 92 -20.73 -48.49 -21.80
C VAL A 92 -22.17 -48.16 -22.10
N GLU A 93 -22.69 -48.76 -23.17
CA GLU A 93 -24.09 -48.60 -23.53
C GLU A 93 -25.03 -49.17 -22.46
N GLY A 94 -26.01 -48.37 -22.03
CA GLY A 94 -27.06 -48.83 -21.11
C GLY A 94 -26.56 -49.26 -19.73
N SER A 95 -25.48 -48.67 -19.23
CA SER A 95 -24.91 -48.99 -17.90
C SER A 95 -25.96 -48.92 -16.79
N ALA A 96 -26.16 -50.04 -16.08
CA ALA A 96 -27.07 -50.10 -14.92
C ALA A 96 -26.57 -49.28 -13.70
N LYS A 97 -25.29 -48.88 -13.69
CA LYS A 97 -24.66 -48.19 -12.56
C LYS A 97 -24.60 -46.68 -12.71
N TYR A 98 -24.39 -46.17 -13.92
CA TYR A 98 -24.26 -44.73 -14.17
C TYR A 98 -25.18 -44.20 -15.29
N GLY A 99 -26.02 -45.05 -15.88
CA GLY A 99 -26.84 -44.68 -17.03
C GLY A 99 -25.99 -44.27 -18.22
N GLY A 100 -26.53 -43.44 -19.13
CA GLY A 100 -25.73 -42.87 -20.24
C GLY A 100 -26.31 -43.02 -21.64
N GLY A 101 -27.29 -43.91 -21.80
CA GLY A 101 -27.91 -44.19 -23.09
C GLY A 101 -26.96 -44.89 -24.06
N GLY A 102 -27.04 -44.54 -25.35
CA GLY A 102 -26.16 -45.04 -26.40
C GLY A 102 -24.73 -44.56 -26.23
N VAL A 103 -23.77 -45.48 -26.29
CA VAL A 103 -22.34 -45.21 -26.05
C VAL A 103 -21.75 -44.15 -27.00
N VAL A 104 -22.20 -44.13 -28.26
CA VAL A 104 -21.81 -43.12 -29.28
C VAL A 104 -22.29 -41.72 -28.90
N GLY A 105 -23.57 -41.57 -28.53
CA GLY A 105 -24.08 -40.26 -28.11
C GLY A 105 -23.46 -39.77 -26.80
N GLN A 106 -23.02 -40.68 -25.94
CA GLN A 106 -22.31 -40.34 -24.70
C GLN A 106 -20.89 -39.85 -24.98
N ARG A 107 -20.18 -40.49 -25.91
CA ARG A 107 -18.88 -40.02 -26.43
C ARG A 107 -18.99 -38.61 -27.00
N ASP A 108 -19.95 -38.36 -27.88
CA ASP A 108 -20.10 -37.06 -28.55
C ASP A 108 -20.43 -35.94 -27.55
N ARG A 109 -21.23 -36.23 -26.52
CA ARG A 109 -21.49 -35.29 -25.41
C ARG A 109 -20.23 -35.02 -24.59
N LEU A 110 -19.39 -36.02 -24.36
CA LEU A 110 -18.15 -35.87 -23.61
C LEU A 110 -17.13 -35.05 -24.40
N ILE A 111 -16.99 -35.29 -25.71
CA ILE A 111 -16.17 -34.48 -26.62
C ILE A 111 -16.62 -33.02 -26.55
N LYS A 112 -17.93 -32.77 -26.73
CA LYS A 112 -18.49 -31.42 -26.64
C LYS A 112 -18.23 -30.76 -25.29
N ALA A 113 -18.28 -31.50 -24.18
CA ALA A 113 -18.00 -30.96 -22.85
C ALA A 113 -16.54 -30.51 -22.68
N PHE A 114 -15.59 -31.26 -23.25
CA PHE A 114 -14.17 -30.93 -23.27
C PHE A 114 -13.83 -29.75 -24.19
N GLU A 115 -14.50 -29.65 -25.34
CA GLU A 115 -14.29 -28.56 -26.30
C GLU A 115 -15.03 -27.25 -25.95
N THR A 116 -15.96 -27.28 -24.98
CA THR A 116 -16.65 -26.08 -24.51
C THR A 116 -15.72 -25.22 -23.65
N ALA A 117 -15.49 -23.97 -24.07
CA ALA A 117 -14.64 -23.02 -23.36
C ALA A 117 -15.04 -22.81 -21.89
N GLY A 118 -14.03 -22.65 -21.02
CA GLY A 118 -14.18 -22.33 -19.60
C GLY A 118 -14.16 -23.53 -18.67
N ASP A 119 -14.04 -23.22 -17.37
CA ASP A 119 -13.97 -24.21 -16.30
C ASP A 119 -15.25 -25.06 -16.24
N GLY A 120 -15.11 -26.32 -15.85
CA GLY A 120 -16.21 -27.26 -15.64
C GLY A 120 -16.16 -27.90 -14.27
N GLU A 121 -17.30 -28.45 -13.85
CA GLU A 121 -17.37 -29.28 -12.65
C GLU A 121 -17.05 -30.73 -13.00
N LEU A 122 -16.03 -31.27 -12.34
CA LEU A 122 -15.70 -32.69 -12.32
C LEU A 122 -16.19 -33.29 -11.01
N VAL A 123 -17.06 -34.29 -11.09
CA VAL A 123 -17.38 -35.15 -9.96
C VAL A 123 -16.42 -36.33 -9.99
N HIS A 124 -15.41 -36.31 -9.12
CA HIS A 124 -14.48 -37.41 -8.93
C HIS A 124 -15.09 -38.45 -7.98
N PRO A 125 -14.96 -39.78 -8.25
CA PRO A 125 -15.53 -40.82 -7.40
C PRO A 125 -15.17 -40.72 -5.92
N THR A 126 -13.92 -40.38 -5.59
CA THR A 126 -13.44 -40.28 -4.20
C THR A 126 -13.28 -38.85 -3.68
N LEU A 127 -13.04 -37.86 -4.55
CA LEU A 127 -12.73 -36.48 -4.13
C LEU A 127 -13.97 -35.57 -4.15
N GLY A 128 -15.08 -36.06 -4.70
CA GLY A 128 -16.30 -35.27 -4.81
C GLY A 128 -16.24 -34.25 -5.94
N ARG A 129 -16.91 -33.12 -5.72
CA ARG A 129 -17.07 -32.05 -6.72
C ARG A 129 -15.82 -31.16 -6.72
N VAL A 130 -15.15 -31.07 -7.86
CA VAL A 130 -13.95 -30.26 -8.06
C VAL A 130 -14.16 -29.39 -9.29
N LYS A 131 -13.83 -28.10 -9.17
CA LYS A 131 -13.81 -27.19 -10.32
C LYS A 131 -12.50 -27.35 -11.07
N VAL A 132 -12.56 -27.73 -12.34
CA VAL A 132 -11.40 -28.07 -13.16
C VAL A 132 -11.50 -27.46 -14.55
N SER A 133 -10.34 -27.20 -15.16
CA SER A 133 -10.24 -26.96 -16.60
C SER A 133 -9.85 -28.26 -17.30
N ALA A 134 -10.51 -28.56 -18.41
CA ALA A 134 -10.17 -29.71 -19.25
C ALA A 134 -8.89 -29.40 -20.05
N LEU A 135 -7.91 -30.29 -20.00
CA LEU A 135 -6.68 -30.17 -20.80
C LEU A 135 -6.76 -31.05 -22.04
N GLU A 136 -6.96 -32.36 -21.84
CA GLU A 136 -6.89 -33.34 -22.91
C GLU A 136 -7.80 -34.53 -22.61
N ALA A 137 -8.39 -35.11 -23.65
CA ALA A 137 -9.13 -36.35 -23.58
C ALA A 137 -8.77 -37.24 -24.77
N HIS A 138 -8.52 -38.52 -24.50
CA HIS A 138 -8.26 -39.55 -25.50
C HIS A 138 -9.36 -40.60 -25.44
N CYS A 139 -9.97 -40.94 -26.58
CA CYS A 139 -10.96 -42.00 -26.67
C CYS A 139 -10.40 -43.13 -27.55
N LEU A 140 -10.29 -44.33 -26.99
CA LEU A 140 -9.85 -45.53 -27.68
C LEU A 140 -11.08 -46.36 -28.05
N GLU A 141 -11.26 -46.50 -29.36
CA GLU A 141 -12.34 -47.30 -29.95
C GLU A 141 -11.75 -48.58 -30.52
N ARG A 142 -12.24 -49.72 -30.04
CA ARG A 142 -11.79 -51.02 -30.51
C ARG A 142 -12.95 -51.79 -31.13
N TRP A 143 -12.74 -52.30 -32.33
CA TRP A 143 -13.76 -53.03 -33.09
C TRP A 143 -14.20 -54.34 -32.39
N ASP A 144 -13.31 -54.93 -31.58
CA ASP A 144 -13.54 -56.18 -30.85
C ASP A 144 -14.20 -55.99 -29.47
N ALA A 145 -14.26 -54.74 -28.97
CA ALA A 145 -14.80 -54.43 -27.63
C ALA A 145 -16.32 -54.17 -27.62
N GLY A 146 -16.96 -54.04 -28.79
CA GLY A 146 -18.41 -53.87 -28.91
C GLY A 146 -18.93 -52.56 -28.31
N ARG A 147 -19.84 -52.64 -27.33
CA ARG A 147 -20.58 -51.51 -26.73
C ARG A 147 -19.79 -50.75 -25.65
N PHE A 148 -18.48 -50.55 -25.89
CA PHE A 148 -17.52 -50.08 -24.91
C PHE A 148 -16.49 -49.14 -25.55
N PHE A 149 -16.24 -48.00 -24.91
CA PHE A 149 -15.11 -47.11 -25.22
C PHE A 149 -14.26 -46.86 -23.99
N GLU A 150 -12.95 -46.93 -24.14
CA GLU A 150 -12.00 -46.53 -23.11
C GLU A 150 -11.62 -45.07 -23.32
N VAL A 151 -11.60 -44.29 -22.24
CA VAL A 151 -11.38 -42.85 -22.31
C VAL A 151 -10.38 -42.43 -21.24
N THR A 152 -9.31 -41.75 -21.65
CA THR A 152 -8.33 -41.16 -20.73
C THR A 152 -8.58 -39.66 -20.65
N LEU A 153 -8.80 -39.13 -19.45
CA LEU A 153 -9.19 -37.74 -19.21
C LEU A 153 -8.15 -37.03 -18.33
N THR A 154 -7.63 -35.90 -18.80
CA THR A 154 -6.69 -35.07 -18.05
C THR A 154 -7.31 -33.72 -17.73
N PHE A 155 -7.37 -33.40 -16.44
CA PHE A 155 -7.89 -32.13 -15.92
C PHE A 155 -6.86 -31.41 -15.05
N VAL A 156 -6.97 -30.09 -14.97
CA VAL A 156 -6.21 -29.25 -14.03
C VAL A 156 -7.15 -28.48 -13.11
N GLU A 157 -6.79 -28.32 -11.83
CA GLU A 157 -7.56 -27.51 -10.88
C GLU A 157 -7.70 -26.05 -11.38
N ALA A 158 -8.93 -25.55 -11.44
CA ALA A 158 -9.19 -24.18 -11.88
C ALA A 158 -8.98 -23.19 -10.72
N GLY A 159 -8.05 -22.25 -10.88
CA GLY A 159 -7.78 -21.18 -9.93
C GLY A 159 -8.53 -19.89 -10.26
N GLU A 160 -8.76 -19.03 -9.26
CA GLU A 160 -9.27 -17.68 -9.48
C GLU A 160 -8.22 -16.80 -10.16
N ARG A 161 -8.63 -16.08 -11.21
CA ARG A 161 -7.77 -15.10 -11.90
C ARG A 161 -7.57 -13.88 -11.01
N LYS A 162 -6.44 -13.80 -10.30
CA LYS A 162 -6.02 -12.58 -9.60
C LYS A 162 -5.18 -11.73 -10.55
N TYR A 163 -5.70 -10.57 -10.95
CA TYR A 163 -4.94 -9.59 -11.72
C TYR A 163 -4.05 -8.75 -10.78
N PRO A 164 -2.89 -8.26 -11.25
CA PRO A 164 -2.12 -7.27 -10.51
C PRO A 164 -2.96 -6.00 -10.35
N THR A 165 -3.19 -5.56 -9.11
CA THR A 165 -3.80 -4.24 -8.84
C THR A 165 -2.73 -3.17 -8.96
N THR A 166 -2.97 -2.12 -9.76
CA THR A 166 -2.12 -0.93 -9.81
C THR A 166 -2.19 -0.23 -8.46
N VAL A 167 -1.10 -0.27 -7.69
CA VAL A 167 -0.95 0.54 -6.46
C VAL A 167 -0.49 1.92 -6.89
N THR A 168 -1.30 2.95 -6.63
CA THR A 168 -0.88 4.35 -6.82
C THR A 168 0.26 4.66 -5.86
N SER A 169 1.35 5.24 -6.38
CA SER A 169 2.46 5.71 -5.56
C SER A 169 1.98 6.78 -4.59
N THR A 170 2.30 6.65 -3.30
CA THR A 170 1.93 7.65 -2.29
C THR A 170 2.58 9.01 -2.56
N ALA A 171 3.77 9.04 -3.16
CA ALA A 171 4.43 10.27 -3.59
C ALA A 171 3.65 10.99 -4.71
N ASP A 172 3.12 10.24 -5.68
CA ASP A 172 2.31 10.83 -6.75
C ASP A 172 1.00 11.38 -6.17
N ALA A 173 0.39 10.68 -5.22
CA ALA A 173 -0.81 11.16 -4.52
C ALA A 173 -0.57 12.48 -3.76
N LEU A 174 0.58 12.64 -3.09
CA LEU A 174 0.94 13.90 -2.42
C LEU A 174 1.10 15.05 -3.42
N SER A 175 1.82 14.82 -4.52
CA SER A 175 2.04 15.86 -5.53
C SER A 175 0.74 16.27 -6.22
N ALA A 176 -0.15 15.31 -6.51
CA ALA A 176 -1.47 15.58 -7.06
C ALA A 176 -2.34 16.38 -6.09
N ALA A 177 -2.32 16.05 -4.79
CA ALA A 177 -3.06 16.80 -3.78
C ALA A 177 -2.55 18.23 -3.61
N ALA A 178 -1.22 18.44 -3.62
CA ALA A 178 -0.63 19.78 -3.56
C ALA A 178 -0.99 20.64 -4.79
N GLN A 179 -1.00 20.04 -5.98
CA GLN A 179 -1.44 20.70 -7.21
C GLN A 179 -2.93 21.04 -7.17
N GLY A 180 -3.77 20.10 -6.74
CA GLY A 180 -5.21 20.31 -6.56
C GLY A 180 -5.52 21.47 -5.60
N LEU A 181 -4.83 21.53 -4.46
CA LEU A 181 -4.93 22.65 -3.52
C LEU A 181 -4.51 23.97 -4.15
N SER A 182 -3.43 23.98 -4.93
CA SER A 182 -2.93 25.18 -5.60
C SER A 182 -3.94 25.73 -6.61
N VAL A 183 -4.54 24.85 -7.42
CA VAL A 183 -5.58 25.21 -8.39
C VAL A 183 -6.82 25.76 -7.68
N ALA A 184 -7.35 25.04 -6.68
CA ALA A 184 -8.52 25.46 -5.92
C ALA A 184 -8.30 26.82 -5.24
N SER A 185 -7.10 27.05 -4.70
CA SER A 185 -6.73 28.32 -4.06
C SER A 185 -6.72 29.48 -5.02
N LEU A 186 -6.26 29.27 -6.26
CA LEU A 186 -6.26 30.31 -7.30
C LEU A 186 -7.67 30.62 -7.79
N ILE A 187 -8.54 29.62 -7.91
CA ILE A 187 -9.95 29.82 -8.26
C ILE A 187 -10.65 30.64 -7.17
N ALA A 188 -10.45 30.30 -5.90
CA ALA A 188 -11.00 31.07 -4.78
C ALA A 188 -10.46 32.51 -4.78
N PHE A 189 -9.15 32.69 -4.96
CA PHE A 189 -8.53 34.01 -5.05
C PHE A 189 -9.13 34.87 -6.19
N ALA A 190 -9.26 34.31 -7.39
CA ALA A 190 -9.83 35.00 -8.54
C ALA A 190 -11.30 35.40 -8.29
N ARG A 191 -12.08 34.52 -7.65
CA ARG A 191 -13.47 34.77 -7.28
C ARG A 191 -13.59 35.92 -6.26
N ASP A 192 -12.80 35.87 -5.20
CA ASP A 192 -12.88 36.82 -4.08
C ASP A 192 -12.36 38.22 -4.45
N THR A 193 -11.43 38.30 -5.39
CA THR A 193 -10.80 39.57 -5.79
C THR A 193 -11.46 40.22 -7.01
N ALA A 194 -12.32 39.53 -7.75
CA ALA A 194 -12.91 40.01 -9.00
C ALA A 194 -13.59 41.39 -8.88
N SER A 195 -14.38 41.60 -7.83
CA SER A 195 -15.08 42.87 -7.59
C SER A 195 -14.17 43.94 -6.98
N ALA A 196 -13.20 43.54 -6.16
CA ALA A 196 -12.28 44.45 -5.48
C ALA A 196 -11.31 45.11 -6.46
N VAL A 197 -10.76 44.37 -7.41
CA VAL A 197 -9.77 44.90 -8.37
C VAL A 197 -10.35 46.03 -9.23
N MET A 198 -11.66 46.03 -9.48
CA MET A 198 -12.35 47.07 -10.25
C MET A 198 -12.39 48.44 -9.55
N LEU A 199 -12.15 48.51 -8.24
CA LEU A 199 -12.24 49.74 -7.45
C LEU A 199 -10.96 50.60 -7.52
N GLY A 200 -9.90 50.13 -8.19
CA GLY A 200 -8.77 50.96 -8.61
C GLY A 200 -7.39 50.58 -8.06
N ALA A 201 -6.38 51.38 -8.40
CA ALA A 201 -4.95 51.07 -8.21
C ALA A 201 -4.53 50.89 -6.74
N ALA A 202 -5.23 51.49 -5.78
CA ALA A 202 -4.91 51.36 -4.35
C ALA A 202 -5.01 49.90 -3.86
N ILE A 203 -5.91 49.10 -4.42
CA ILE A 203 -6.11 47.70 -4.05
C ILE A 203 -5.00 46.81 -4.62
N VAL A 204 -4.54 47.10 -5.83
CA VAL A 204 -3.36 46.46 -6.41
C VAL A 204 -2.11 46.76 -5.56
N GLN A 205 -1.96 48.01 -5.12
CA GLN A 205 -0.87 48.37 -4.19
C GLN A 205 -0.97 47.63 -2.85
N GLN A 206 -2.18 47.34 -2.36
CA GLN A 206 -2.36 46.51 -1.17
C GLN A 206 -1.89 45.06 -1.40
N ALA A 207 -2.16 44.47 -2.56
CA ALA A 207 -1.65 43.15 -2.92
C ALA A 207 -0.12 43.14 -2.96
N VAL A 208 0.50 44.16 -3.56
CA VAL A 208 1.97 44.34 -3.60
C VAL A 208 2.54 44.46 -2.18
N SER A 209 1.90 45.25 -1.30
CA SER A 209 2.33 45.40 0.09
C SER A 209 2.23 44.09 0.88
N THR A 210 1.15 43.32 0.68
CA THR A 210 0.95 42.01 1.31
C THR A 210 1.98 41.00 0.81
N ALA A 211 2.24 40.98 -0.50
CA ALA A 211 3.29 40.15 -1.12
C ALA A 211 4.68 40.50 -0.59
N LEU A 212 4.99 41.79 -0.41
CA LEU A 212 6.24 42.27 0.15
C LEU A 212 6.43 41.80 1.60
N GLY A 213 5.39 41.86 2.43
CA GLY A 213 5.44 41.38 3.82
C GLY A 213 5.67 39.87 3.92
N TRP A 214 5.02 39.09 3.05
CA TRP A 214 5.27 37.65 2.96
C TRP A 214 6.68 37.33 2.47
N TYR A 215 7.17 38.08 1.48
CA TYR A 215 8.56 38.02 1.01
C TYR A 215 9.58 38.29 2.12
N GLN A 216 9.40 39.36 2.89
CA GLN A 216 10.27 39.67 4.03
C GLN A 216 10.27 38.56 5.08
N THR A 217 9.12 37.94 5.33
CA THR A 217 9.02 36.78 6.22
C THR A 217 9.86 35.61 5.70
N ALA A 218 9.76 35.28 4.40
CA ALA A 218 10.58 34.23 3.80
C ALA A 218 12.08 34.55 3.83
N VAL A 219 12.49 35.81 3.61
CA VAL A 219 13.90 36.22 3.74
C VAL A 219 14.41 36.04 5.16
N SER A 220 13.60 36.36 6.16
CA SER A 220 13.98 36.12 7.57
C SER A 220 14.17 34.63 7.87
N LEU A 221 13.31 33.78 7.31
CA LEU A 221 13.37 32.32 7.44
C LEU A 221 14.56 31.71 6.70
N VAL A 222 14.92 32.23 5.52
CA VAL A 222 16.12 31.81 4.79
C VAL A 222 17.40 32.11 5.57
N HIS A 223 17.42 33.22 6.33
CA HIS A 223 18.54 33.60 7.17
C HIS A 223 18.60 32.84 8.50
N ASP A 224 17.68 31.91 8.74
CA ASP A 224 17.69 31.09 9.95
C ASP A 224 18.96 30.24 10.04
N VAL A 225 19.63 30.39 11.17
CA VAL A 225 20.89 29.72 11.49
C VAL A 225 20.70 28.20 11.58
N LYS A 226 19.53 27.71 12.01
CA LYS A 226 19.23 26.28 12.08
C LYS A 226 19.27 25.60 10.72
N ARG A 227 18.82 26.30 9.67
CA ARG A 227 18.87 25.83 8.28
C ARG A 227 20.31 25.60 7.82
N PHE A 228 21.20 26.56 8.14
CA PHE A 228 22.62 26.46 7.83
C PHE A 228 23.30 25.33 8.59
N PHE A 229 23.04 25.20 9.90
CA PHE A 229 23.57 24.08 10.68
C PHE A 229 23.05 22.72 10.20
N GLY A 230 21.77 22.64 9.79
CA GLY A 230 21.21 21.44 9.18
C GLY A 230 21.94 21.02 7.90
N ALA A 231 22.53 21.94 7.14
CA ALA A 231 23.37 21.59 5.98
C ALA A 231 24.72 20.96 6.40
N VAL A 232 25.23 21.26 7.60
CA VAL A 232 26.46 20.63 8.14
C VAL A 232 26.25 19.13 8.37
N SER A 233 25.01 18.71 8.61
CA SER A 233 24.67 17.29 8.76
C SER A 233 25.01 16.44 7.53
N THR A 234 25.08 17.05 6.34
CA THR A 234 25.33 16.34 5.10
C THR A 234 26.80 16.09 4.82
N LEU A 235 27.72 16.65 5.62
CA LEU A 235 29.14 16.30 5.51
C LEU A 235 29.36 14.81 5.79
N VAL A 236 30.42 14.28 5.18
CA VAL A 236 30.89 12.92 5.45
C VAL A 236 31.40 12.86 6.89
N GLY A 237 30.85 11.95 7.70
CA GLY A 237 31.17 11.79 9.12
C GLY A 237 29.94 11.73 10.03
N SER A 238 30.15 11.71 11.35
CA SER A 238 29.08 11.65 12.36
C SER A 238 28.51 13.05 12.71
N PHE A 239 28.52 13.98 11.76
CA PHE A 239 28.05 15.36 11.97
C PHE A 239 26.53 15.47 12.11
N GLY A 240 25.77 14.51 11.56
CA GLY A 240 24.32 14.48 11.70
C GLY A 240 23.81 14.33 13.14
N ARG A 241 24.61 13.73 14.04
CA ARG A 241 24.28 13.70 15.48
C ARG A 241 24.36 15.10 16.10
N LEU A 242 25.38 15.86 15.75
CA LEU A 242 25.74 17.11 16.44
C LEU A 242 25.02 18.33 15.89
N PHE A 243 24.67 18.31 14.60
CA PHE A 243 24.17 19.48 13.87
C PHE A 243 22.75 19.28 13.30
N GLY A 244 22.04 18.23 13.71
CA GLY A 244 20.71 17.87 13.20
C GLY A 244 20.78 17.03 11.92
N GLY A 245 19.64 16.74 11.28
CA GLY A 245 19.57 15.82 10.12
C GLY A 245 19.11 14.39 10.45
N GLY A 246 18.66 14.15 11.69
CA GLY A 246 18.24 12.84 12.21
C GLY A 246 17.02 12.21 11.55
N ASN A 247 16.43 12.85 10.53
CA ASN A 247 15.22 12.35 9.89
C ASN A 247 15.46 11.50 8.64
N SER A 248 16.68 10.98 8.48
CA SER A 248 16.97 9.86 7.59
C SER A 248 17.00 8.58 8.43
N GLY A 249 15.83 8.09 8.84
CA GLY A 249 15.73 6.81 9.53
C GLY A 249 16.52 5.71 8.80
N TYR A 250 17.13 4.79 9.56
CA TYR A 250 17.85 3.63 9.03
C TYR A 250 16.85 2.64 8.41
N SER A 251 16.28 3.01 7.27
CA SER A 251 15.88 2.00 6.31
C SER A 251 17.16 1.59 5.59
N ALA A 252 17.46 0.29 5.60
CA ALA A 252 18.57 -0.31 4.83
C ALA A 252 18.56 0.09 3.33
N ALA A 253 17.46 0.68 2.86
CA ALA A 253 17.24 1.18 1.51
C ALA A 253 17.82 2.58 1.20
N LYS A 254 18.19 3.41 2.18
CA LYS A 254 18.83 4.72 1.90
C LYS A 254 20.32 4.71 2.22
N LYS A 255 21.05 4.01 1.37
CA LYS A 255 22.47 4.26 1.12
C LYS A 255 22.58 5.60 0.37
N THR A 256 22.36 6.73 1.04
CA THR A 256 22.76 8.02 0.48
C THR A 256 24.28 7.98 0.37
N VAL A 257 24.77 7.84 -0.86
CA VAL A 257 26.13 8.20 -1.22
C VAL A 257 26.28 9.65 -0.80
N ARG A 258 26.83 9.88 0.40
CA ARG A 258 27.23 11.23 0.84
C ARG A 258 28.40 11.59 -0.07
N LEU A 259 28.11 12.34 -1.13
CA LEU A 259 29.14 12.96 -1.94
C LEU A 259 30.04 13.77 -0.99
N PRO A 260 31.37 13.79 -1.20
CA PRO A 260 32.27 14.57 -0.37
C PRO A 260 31.96 16.06 -0.57
N SER A 261 31.04 16.60 0.22
CA SER A 261 30.73 18.02 0.27
C SER A 261 31.70 18.73 1.22
N THR A 262 32.45 19.71 0.73
CA THR A 262 33.32 20.53 1.58
C THR A 262 32.54 21.66 2.26
N VAL A 263 33.09 22.22 3.35
CA VAL A 263 32.49 23.38 4.03
C VAL A 263 32.32 24.56 3.06
N ASP A 264 33.30 24.81 2.19
CA ASP A 264 33.23 25.85 1.16
C ASP A 264 32.11 25.62 0.13
N GLN A 265 31.79 24.37 -0.18
CA GLN A 265 30.65 24.04 -1.04
C GLN A 265 29.33 24.31 -0.33
N LEU A 266 29.21 24.00 0.96
CA LEU A 266 27.99 24.29 1.72
C LEU A 266 27.74 25.79 1.88
N ILE A 267 28.79 26.58 2.13
CA ILE A 267 28.69 28.04 2.18
C ILE A 267 28.21 28.61 0.83
N ARG A 268 28.76 28.10 -0.29
CA ARG A 268 28.33 28.51 -1.64
C ARG A 268 26.89 28.09 -1.94
N ASN A 269 26.50 26.87 -1.59
CA ASN A 269 25.15 26.36 -1.78
C ASN A 269 24.14 27.16 -0.96
N ASP A 270 24.50 27.50 0.28
CA ASP A 270 23.67 28.34 1.12
C ASP A 270 23.49 29.73 0.50
N ALA A 271 24.57 30.42 0.12
CA ALA A 271 24.51 31.73 -0.53
C ALA A 271 23.67 31.70 -1.84
N ALA A 272 23.81 30.64 -2.63
CA ALA A 272 23.00 30.42 -3.83
C ALA A 272 21.51 30.24 -3.48
N ALA A 273 21.18 29.44 -2.47
CA ALA A 273 19.81 29.25 -2.03
C ALA A 273 19.18 30.56 -1.52
N ARG A 274 19.93 31.40 -0.79
CA ARG A 274 19.45 32.74 -0.39
C ARG A 274 19.12 33.60 -1.61
N THR A 275 19.97 33.54 -2.63
CA THR A 275 19.79 34.29 -3.88
C THR A 275 18.57 33.81 -4.66
N VAL A 276 18.31 32.51 -4.69
CA VAL A 276 17.12 31.94 -5.36
C VAL A 276 15.84 32.39 -4.66
N VAL A 277 15.81 32.45 -3.32
CA VAL A 277 14.63 32.93 -2.60
C VAL A 277 14.40 34.43 -2.79
N THR A 278 15.47 35.24 -2.80
CA THR A 278 15.33 36.67 -3.09
C THR A 278 14.85 36.92 -4.53
N GLN A 279 15.34 36.17 -5.51
CA GLN A 279 14.85 36.23 -6.89
C GLN A 279 13.38 35.79 -7.03
N ALA A 280 12.98 34.71 -6.36
CA ALA A 280 11.58 34.27 -6.37
C ALA A 280 10.65 35.30 -5.70
N GLY A 281 11.13 35.93 -4.62
CA GLY A 281 10.42 37.00 -3.92
C GLY A 281 10.26 38.28 -4.74
N THR A 282 11.30 38.73 -5.44
CA THR A 282 11.18 39.89 -6.34
C THR A 282 10.25 39.61 -7.51
N ALA A 283 10.27 38.37 -8.05
CA ALA A 283 9.33 37.95 -9.08
C ALA A 283 7.88 37.94 -8.57
N LEU A 284 7.63 37.52 -7.31
CA LEU A 284 6.31 37.60 -6.70
C LEU A 284 5.83 39.04 -6.55
N VAL A 285 6.67 39.93 -6.03
CA VAL A 285 6.31 41.35 -5.85
C VAL A 285 6.02 42.01 -7.21
N ALA A 286 6.78 41.66 -8.25
CA ALA A 286 6.50 42.12 -9.62
C ALA A 286 5.17 41.58 -10.15
N ALA A 287 4.88 40.28 -9.95
CA ALA A 287 3.61 39.68 -10.37
C ALA A 287 2.40 40.25 -9.61
N ALA A 288 2.59 40.64 -8.34
CA ALA A 288 1.57 41.33 -7.55
C ALA A 288 1.21 42.71 -8.12
N GLY A 289 2.05 43.32 -8.95
CA GLY A 289 1.73 44.54 -9.69
C GLY A 289 0.65 44.34 -10.77
N ASN A 290 0.41 43.09 -11.19
CA ASN A 290 -0.60 42.70 -12.17
C ASN A 290 -1.43 41.51 -11.65
N VAL A 291 -2.14 41.72 -10.55
CA VAL A 291 -2.95 40.69 -9.86
C VAL A 291 -4.04 40.09 -10.77
N THR A 292 -4.47 40.80 -11.82
CA THR A 292 -5.44 40.28 -12.79
C THR A 292 -4.92 39.08 -13.56
N ASP A 293 -3.59 38.97 -13.75
CA ASP A 293 -2.96 37.74 -14.23
C ASP A 293 -2.76 36.76 -13.07
N THR A 294 -3.87 36.13 -12.69
CA THR A 294 -3.91 35.17 -11.57
C THR A 294 -3.01 33.94 -11.81
N ALA A 295 -2.75 33.57 -13.07
CA ALA A 295 -1.88 32.45 -13.41
C ALA A 295 -0.41 32.78 -13.09
N THR A 296 0.09 33.93 -13.56
CA THR A 296 1.46 34.37 -13.28
C THR A 296 1.66 34.66 -11.80
N PHE A 297 0.70 35.32 -11.15
CA PHE A 297 0.74 35.60 -9.72
C PHE A 297 0.74 34.32 -8.87
N GLY A 298 -0.11 33.34 -9.23
CA GLY A 298 -0.16 32.03 -8.60
C GLY A 298 1.13 31.25 -8.74
N ALA A 299 1.69 31.19 -9.96
CA ALA A 299 2.96 30.52 -10.22
C ALA A 299 4.11 31.16 -9.42
N ALA A 300 4.19 32.50 -9.39
CA ALA A 300 5.21 33.21 -8.60
C ALA A 300 5.09 32.92 -7.09
N THR A 301 3.85 32.83 -6.59
CA THR A 301 3.58 32.46 -5.18
C THR A 301 4.08 31.05 -4.87
N GLN A 302 3.75 30.07 -5.71
CA GLN A 302 4.17 28.68 -5.53
C GLN A 302 5.70 28.54 -5.63
N ASN A 303 6.31 29.24 -6.61
CA ASN A 303 7.76 29.21 -6.81
C ASN A 303 8.52 29.79 -5.62
N MET A 304 7.99 30.84 -4.97
CA MET A 304 8.61 31.41 -3.78
C MET A 304 8.55 30.45 -2.59
N ALA A 305 7.40 29.82 -2.33
CA ALA A 305 7.28 28.79 -1.29
C ALA A 305 8.20 27.58 -1.58
N ALA A 306 8.28 27.15 -2.84
CA ALA A 306 9.15 26.06 -3.27
C ALA A 306 10.64 26.42 -3.12
N ALA A 307 11.03 27.65 -3.46
CA ALA A 307 12.39 28.15 -3.28
C ALA A 307 12.80 28.13 -1.80
N LEU A 308 11.90 28.54 -0.89
CA LEU A 308 12.16 28.44 0.56
C LEU A 308 12.29 26.97 0.99
N ALA A 309 11.41 26.09 0.53
CA ALA A 309 11.47 24.66 0.87
C ALA A 309 12.79 24.02 0.42
N VAL A 310 13.22 24.26 -0.82
CA VAL A 310 14.47 23.70 -1.37
C VAL A 310 15.70 24.31 -0.71
N SER A 311 15.60 25.52 -0.15
CA SER A 311 16.72 26.17 0.54
C SER A 311 17.18 25.37 1.76
N ALA A 312 16.29 24.66 2.45
CA ALA A 312 16.64 23.76 3.55
C ALA A 312 17.01 22.38 3.01
N VAL A 313 18.13 21.84 3.50
CA VAL A 313 18.63 20.53 3.05
C VAL A 313 17.91 19.39 3.80
N ASP A 314 17.67 19.56 5.10
CA ASP A 314 16.98 18.60 5.96
C ASP A 314 15.45 18.68 5.78
N PRO A 315 14.77 17.59 5.39
CA PRO A 315 13.31 17.54 5.27
C PRO A 315 12.54 18.04 6.51
N ALA A 316 13.03 17.77 7.73
CA ALA A 316 12.37 18.23 8.95
C ALA A 316 12.44 19.76 9.09
N ASP A 317 13.56 20.37 8.69
CA ASP A 317 13.72 21.81 8.67
C ASP A 317 12.87 22.46 7.57
N ARG A 318 12.73 21.81 6.40
CA ARG A 318 11.78 22.25 5.36
C ARG A 318 10.37 22.39 5.90
N ILE A 319 9.89 21.36 6.59
CA ILE A 319 8.57 21.32 7.23
C ILE A 319 8.44 22.48 8.22
N ARG A 320 9.42 22.67 9.11
CA ARG A 320 9.42 23.75 10.10
C ARG A 320 9.36 25.14 9.46
N LEU A 321 10.18 25.41 8.43
CA LEU A 321 10.18 26.69 7.72
C LEU A 321 8.83 26.96 7.04
N LEU A 322 8.24 25.93 6.41
CA LEU A 322 6.95 26.06 5.74
C LEU A 322 5.78 26.23 6.71
N ILE A 323 5.81 25.56 7.87
CA ILE A 323 4.84 25.82 8.96
C ILE A 323 4.93 27.28 9.40
N SER A 324 6.15 27.79 9.62
CA SER A 324 6.35 29.20 9.99
C SER A 324 5.89 30.16 8.88
N LEU A 325 6.10 29.83 7.61
CA LEU A 325 5.66 30.64 6.47
C LEU A 325 4.12 30.63 6.32
N SER A 326 3.48 29.49 6.59
CA SER A 326 2.02 29.35 6.54
C SER A 326 1.30 30.16 7.64
N GLY A 327 1.99 30.44 8.75
CA GLY A 327 1.47 31.26 9.84
C GLY A 327 1.44 32.78 9.56
N TYR A 328 1.90 33.23 8.38
CA TYR A 328 1.90 34.65 8.04
C TYR A 328 0.49 35.25 8.04
N GLN A 329 0.35 36.41 8.69
CA GLN A 329 -0.86 37.24 8.64
C GLN A 329 -0.48 38.72 8.49
N ALA A 330 -0.95 39.36 7.43
CA ALA A 330 -0.79 40.80 7.26
C ALA A 330 -1.76 41.59 8.18
N VAL A 331 -1.31 42.75 8.66
CA VAL A 331 -2.12 43.67 9.50
C VAL A 331 -3.21 44.32 8.65
N ALA A 332 -4.48 44.17 9.06
CA ALA A 332 -5.62 44.67 8.29
C ALA A 332 -5.61 46.22 8.18
N PRO A 333 -6.08 46.79 7.05
CA PRO A 333 -6.23 48.23 6.94
C PRO A 333 -7.30 48.71 7.92
N THR A 334 -7.04 49.83 8.61
CA THR A 334 -7.92 50.35 9.67
C THR A 334 -9.07 51.23 9.15
N THR A 335 -9.23 51.34 7.84
CA THR A 335 -10.18 52.29 7.23
C THR A 335 -11.51 51.62 6.89
N SER A 336 -12.61 52.28 7.23
CA SER A 336 -13.98 51.81 6.96
C SER A 336 -14.56 52.31 5.63
N SER A 337 -13.74 52.83 4.72
CA SER A 337 -14.20 53.31 3.41
C SER A 337 -14.44 52.14 2.44
N ALA A 338 -15.20 52.35 1.37
CA ALA A 338 -15.41 51.32 0.34
C ALA A 338 -14.09 50.82 -0.28
N ILE A 339 -13.12 51.73 -0.47
CA ILE A 339 -11.76 51.37 -0.91
C ILE A 339 -11.02 50.60 0.20
N GLY A 340 -11.16 50.99 1.47
CA GLY A 340 -10.59 50.29 2.61
C GLY A 340 -11.11 48.85 2.76
N ALA A 341 -12.42 48.65 2.56
CA ALA A 341 -13.02 47.32 2.52
C ALA A 341 -12.48 46.48 1.34
N GLY A 342 -12.35 47.07 0.15
CA GLY A 342 -11.73 46.40 -1.00
C GLY A 342 -10.25 46.02 -0.76
N MET A 343 -9.49 46.89 -0.08
CA MET A 343 -8.11 46.60 0.35
C MET A 343 -8.07 45.43 1.35
N ALA A 344 -9.00 45.40 2.32
CA ALA A 344 -9.10 44.30 3.29
C ALA A 344 -9.44 42.97 2.61
N THR A 345 -10.38 42.96 1.66
CA THR A 345 -10.72 41.76 0.86
C THR A 345 -9.52 41.26 0.08
N MET A 346 -8.81 42.14 -0.63
CA MET A 346 -7.61 41.77 -1.38
C MET A 346 -6.52 41.19 -0.49
N GLN A 347 -6.27 41.82 0.66
CA GLN A 347 -5.30 41.33 1.63
C GLN A 347 -5.71 39.96 2.20
N GLY A 348 -6.98 39.75 2.55
CA GLY A 348 -7.48 38.47 3.04
C GLY A 348 -7.33 37.35 2.00
N ALA A 349 -7.62 37.66 0.73
CA ALA A 349 -7.45 36.75 -0.38
C ALA A 349 -5.97 36.41 -0.62
N CYS A 350 -5.08 37.42 -0.64
CA CYS A 350 -3.63 37.21 -0.74
C CYS A 350 -3.09 36.37 0.41
N ASN A 351 -3.48 36.67 1.66
CA ASN A 351 -3.06 35.91 2.83
C ASN A 351 -3.49 34.43 2.73
N SER A 352 -4.72 34.18 2.29
CA SER A 352 -5.23 32.82 2.11
C SER A 352 -4.48 32.09 0.99
N LEU A 353 -4.20 32.76 -0.13
CA LEU A 353 -3.42 32.19 -1.23
C LEU A 353 -1.98 31.85 -0.79
N PHE A 354 -1.31 32.76 -0.09
CA PHE A 354 0.07 32.58 0.38
C PHE A 354 0.19 31.46 1.41
N ARG A 355 -0.76 31.40 2.35
CA ARG A 355 -0.84 30.32 3.35
C ARG A 355 -1.07 28.97 2.68
N ARG A 356 -2.01 28.87 1.73
CA ARG A 356 -2.30 27.63 1.00
C ARG A 356 -1.14 27.20 0.09
N ALA A 357 -0.39 28.14 -0.49
CA ALA A 357 0.83 27.83 -1.23
C ALA A 357 1.92 27.24 -0.34
N ALA A 358 2.14 27.80 0.86
CA ALA A 358 3.06 27.24 1.83
C ALA A 358 2.63 25.82 2.27
N ILE A 359 1.32 25.60 2.47
CA ILE A 359 0.75 24.27 2.80
C ILE A 359 0.91 23.29 1.62
N GLY A 360 0.71 23.72 0.38
CA GLY A 360 0.97 22.90 -0.82
C GLY A 360 2.42 22.39 -0.87
N GLN A 361 3.37 23.27 -0.60
CA GLN A 361 4.78 22.88 -0.50
C GLN A 361 5.07 22.02 0.74
N LEU A 362 4.36 22.22 1.84
CA LEU A 362 4.47 21.42 3.06
C LEU A 362 4.05 19.97 2.81
N ILE A 363 2.94 19.77 2.09
CA ILE A 363 2.47 18.45 1.64
C ILE A 363 3.56 17.78 0.80
N THR A 364 4.15 18.50 -0.15
CA THR A 364 5.22 17.95 -1.00
C THR A 364 6.48 17.63 -0.18
N ALA A 365 6.85 18.48 0.78
CA ALA A 365 7.99 18.28 1.67
C ALA A 365 7.83 17.03 2.56
N SER A 366 6.61 16.73 3.02
CA SER A 366 6.32 15.53 3.82
C SER A 366 6.65 14.22 3.09
N GLY A 367 6.56 14.19 1.75
CA GLY A 367 6.96 13.03 0.95
C GLY A 367 8.46 12.73 0.99
N SER A 368 9.28 13.74 1.31
CA SER A 368 10.73 13.58 1.50
C SER A 368 11.13 13.22 2.94
N TYR A 369 10.20 13.35 3.88
CA TYR A 369 10.41 13.08 5.30
C TYR A 369 10.35 11.57 5.57
N GLN A 370 11.41 11.04 6.18
CA GLN A 370 11.51 9.62 6.54
C GLN A 370 11.41 9.46 8.07
N PRO A 371 10.28 8.98 8.61
CA PRO A 371 10.16 8.78 10.05
C PRO A 371 11.21 7.79 10.57
N THR A 372 11.65 8.02 11.80
CA THR A 372 12.65 7.19 12.50
C THR A 372 12.03 6.06 13.31
N SER A 373 10.80 6.24 13.79
CA SER A 373 10.04 5.28 14.57
C SER A 373 8.53 5.42 14.27
N CYS A 374 7.73 4.46 14.75
CA CYS A 374 6.27 4.56 14.67
C CYS A 374 5.74 5.80 15.40
N ASP A 375 6.32 6.13 16.56
CA ASP A 375 5.92 7.30 17.37
C ASP A 375 6.27 8.63 16.70
N ASP A 376 7.41 8.69 16.03
CA ASP A 376 7.84 9.85 15.21
C ASP A 376 6.90 10.05 14.01
N ALA A 377 6.50 8.96 13.34
CA ALA A 377 5.51 9.01 12.27
C ALA A 377 4.16 9.55 12.78
N ALA A 378 3.70 9.08 13.96
CA ALA A 378 2.47 9.56 14.58
C ALA A 378 2.54 11.04 14.96
N ALA A 379 3.65 11.48 15.57
CA ALA A 379 3.87 12.89 15.92
C ALA A 379 3.86 13.79 14.67
N MET A 380 4.50 13.35 13.58
CA MET A 380 4.49 14.11 12.31
C MET A 380 3.09 14.14 11.68
N ILE A 381 2.32 13.05 11.78
CA ILE A 381 0.91 13.03 11.37
C ILE A 381 0.11 14.08 12.15
N ASP A 382 0.29 14.16 13.47
CA ASP A 382 -0.45 15.11 14.31
C ASP A 382 -0.09 16.58 13.97
N VAL A 383 1.19 16.87 13.76
CA VAL A 383 1.66 18.21 13.33
C VAL A 383 1.03 18.59 11.99
N MET A 384 1.11 17.71 10.99
CA MET A 384 0.61 17.99 9.65
C MET A 384 -0.92 18.07 9.61
N ALA A 385 -1.60 17.19 10.34
CA ALA A 385 -3.05 17.20 10.49
C ALA A 385 -3.52 18.49 11.18
N GLY A 386 -2.82 18.96 12.22
CA GLY A 386 -3.15 20.20 12.90
C GLY A 386 -3.08 21.44 11.98
N VAL A 387 -2.05 21.53 11.13
CA VAL A 387 -1.93 22.61 10.14
C VAL A 387 -3.04 22.54 9.09
N LEU A 388 -3.32 21.34 8.57
CA LEU A 388 -4.38 21.14 7.58
C LEU A 388 -5.77 21.41 8.18
N ASP A 389 -6.04 20.99 9.41
CA ASP A 389 -7.34 21.17 10.07
C ASP A 389 -7.62 22.65 10.38
N ALA A 390 -6.59 23.41 10.75
CA ALA A 390 -6.71 24.86 10.90
C ALA A 390 -7.11 25.53 9.58
N GLU A 391 -6.48 25.14 8.46
CA GLU A 391 -6.81 25.70 7.15
C GLU A 391 -8.16 25.19 6.61
N ILE A 392 -8.54 23.94 6.89
CA ILE A 392 -9.87 23.39 6.57
C ILE A 392 -10.97 24.22 7.23
N THR A 393 -10.77 24.56 8.52
CA THR A 393 -11.71 25.39 9.27
C THR A 393 -11.80 26.79 8.65
N ALA A 394 -10.65 27.41 8.34
CA ALA A 394 -10.62 28.71 7.68
C ALA A 394 -11.28 28.71 6.29
N ALA A 395 -11.11 27.63 5.50
CA ALA A 395 -11.76 27.49 4.20
C ALA A 395 -13.28 27.30 4.33
N ALA A 396 -13.74 26.58 5.35
CA ALA A 396 -15.16 26.42 5.65
C ALA A 396 -15.81 27.75 6.06
N ASP A 397 -15.15 28.53 6.94
CA ASP A 397 -15.64 29.85 7.35
C ASP A 397 -15.73 30.85 6.18
N GLN A 398 -14.90 30.65 5.16
CA GLN A 398 -14.89 31.45 3.93
C GLN A 398 -15.91 30.96 2.87
N GLY A 399 -16.54 29.79 3.05
CA GLY A 399 -17.42 29.19 2.05
C GLY A 399 -16.69 28.70 0.78
N ALA A 400 -15.40 28.35 0.89
CA ALA A 400 -14.57 27.93 -0.23
C ALA A 400 -14.61 26.39 -0.43
N ASP A 401 -15.73 25.87 -0.92
CA ASP A 401 -15.98 24.42 -1.04
C ASP A 401 -14.91 23.64 -1.81
N GLU A 402 -14.41 24.18 -2.92
CA GLU A 402 -13.37 23.53 -3.73
C GLU A 402 -12.05 23.40 -2.96
N VAL A 403 -11.70 24.42 -2.17
CA VAL A 403 -10.51 24.43 -1.33
C VAL A 403 -10.68 23.45 -0.16
N TYR A 404 -11.86 23.44 0.45
CA TYR A 404 -12.20 22.51 1.52
C TYR A 404 -12.01 21.04 1.08
N LEU A 405 -12.54 20.67 -0.09
CA LEU A 405 -12.37 19.32 -0.64
C LEU A 405 -10.91 19.00 -0.95
N ALA A 406 -10.18 19.94 -1.57
CA ALA A 406 -8.75 19.75 -1.87
C ALA A 406 -7.90 19.54 -0.60
N LEU A 407 -8.22 20.25 0.49
CA LEU A 407 -7.53 20.09 1.78
C LEU A 407 -7.86 18.75 2.45
N LEU A 408 -9.10 18.26 2.35
CA LEU A 408 -9.47 16.94 2.86
C LEU A 408 -8.72 15.83 2.11
N ASP A 409 -8.60 15.94 0.80
CA ASP A 409 -7.86 14.97 0.00
C ASP A 409 -6.36 15.04 0.26
N ALA A 410 -5.80 16.24 0.48
CA ALA A 410 -4.44 16.41 0.95
C ALA A 410 -4.21 15.78 2.33
N LYS A 411 -5.12 15.97 3.29
CA LYS A 411 -5.04 15.34 4.62
C LYS A 411 -5.04 13.82 4.52
N LYS A 412 -5.94 13.24 3.72
CA LYS A 412 -5.96 11.79 3.48
C LYS A 412 -4.65 11.29 2.88
N ALA A 413 -4.11 12.00 1.88
CA ALA A 413 -2.87 11.62 1.22
C ALA A 413 -1.67 11.65 2.17
N VAL A 414 -1.50 12.73 2.95
CA VAL A 414 -0.41 12.86 3.94
C VAL A 414 -0.51 11.78 5.01
N VAL A 415 -1.70 11.55 5.56
CA VAL A 415 -1.90 10.54 6.61
C VAL A 415 -1.65 9.13 6.05
N ALA A 416 -2.12 8.82 4.84
CA ALA A 416 -1.90 7.52 4.23
C ALA A 416 -0.41 7.27 3.97
N ASP A 417 0.30 8.28 3.47
CA ASP A 417 1.72 8.21 3.14
C ASP A 417 2.60 8.05 4.40
N LEU A 418 2.38 8.85 5.44
CA LEU A 418 3.12 8.72 6.70
C LEU A 418 2.77 7.45 7.47
N LYS A 419 1.51 6.98 7.43
CA LYS A 419 1.13 5.67 8.01
C LYS A 419 1.76 4.51 7.29
N ALA A 420 1.83 4.55 5.96
CA ALA A 420 2.50 3.52 5.18
C ALA A 420 4.00 3.46 5.53
N ARG A 421 4.66 4.60 5.67
CA ARG A 421 6.07 4.66 6.10
C ARG A 421 6.28 4.30 7.58
N GLY A 422 5.34 4.62 8.45
CA GLY A 422 5.40 4.37 9.88
C GLY A 422 5.01 2.94 10.29
N GLY A 423 4.20 2.26 9.49
CA GLY A 423 3.66 0.93 9.79
C GLY A 423 4.69 -0.19 9.83
N ASP A 424 5.78 -0.05 9.07
CA ASP A 424 6.88 -1.01 9.04
C ASP A 424 8.01 -0.67 10.04
N LEU A 425 7.89 0.45 10.78
CA LEU A 425 8.90 0.91 11.73
C LEU A 425 8.63 0.38 13.14
N ALA A 426 9.72 0.06 13.85
CA ALA A 426 9.64 -0.32 15.25
C ALA A 426 9.15 0.86 16.13
N ALA A 427 8.38 0.52 17.17
CA ALA A 427 8.02 1.46 18.23
C ALA A 427 9.23 1.76 19.13
N VAL A 428 9.19 2.88 19.86
CA VAL A 428 10.25 3.20 20.83
C VAL A 428 9.95 2.52 22.17
N THR A 429 10.96 1.91 22.78
CA THR A 429 10.89 1.29 24.12
C THR A 429 12.02 1.82 25.01
N THR A 430 11.73 1.98 26.30
CA THR A 430 12.74 2.39 27.29
C THR A 430 13.52 1.18 27.80
N TYR A 431 14.84 1.22 27.67
CA TYR A 431 15.76 0.23 28.22
C TYR A 431 16.44 0.78 29.47
N SER A 432 16.64 -0.09 30.46
CA SER A 432 17.43 0.23 31.66
C SER A 432 18.53 -0.81 31.91
N PHE A 433 19.70 -0.32 32.30
CA PHE A 433 20.90 -1.11 32.58
C PHE A 433 21.51 -0.67 33.91
N SER A 434 22.17 -1.61 34.59
CA SER A 434 22.78 -1.36 35.91
C SER A 434 24.07 -0.54 35.88
N ALA A 435 24.70 -0.38 34.70
CA ALA A 435 25.93 0.38 34.51
C ALA A 435 25.99 0.98 33.10
N SER A 436 26.84 2.00 32.91
CA SER A 436 27.12 2.55 31.58
C SER A 436 27.91 1.53 30.75
N VAL A 437 27.37 1.15 29.60
CA VAL A 437 27.98 0.19 28.68
C VAL A 437 28.21 0.87 27.33
N PRO A 438 29.29 0.56 26.58
CA PRO A 438 29.49 1.12 25.26
C PRO A 438 28.34 0.82 24.30
N ALA A 439 28.01 1.77 23.43
CA ALA A 439 26.92 1.65 22.45
C ALA A 439 27.04 0.40 21.56
N LEU A 440 28.26 0.02 21.18
CA LEU A 440 28.51 -1.18 20.36
C LEU A 440 28.15 -2.49 21.08
N ALA A 441 28.45 -2.57 22.38
CA ALA A 441 28.07 -3.72 23.20
C ALA A 441 26.56 -3.74 23.49
N LEU A 442 25.94 -2.57 23.67
CA LEU A 442 24.48 -2.45 23.81
C LEU A 442 23.75 -2.81 22.51
N ALA A 443 24.26 -2.41 21.34
CA ALA A 443 23.70 -2.77 20.04
C ALA A 443 23.72 -4.28 19.82
N GLN A 444 24.84 -4.94 20.14
CA GLN A 444 24.92 -6.40 20.11
C GLN A 444 23.94 -7.07 21.10
N ARG A 445 23.72 -6.48 22.27
CA ARG A 445 22.83 -7.04 23.28
C ARG A 445 21.34 -6.88 22.95
N ILE A 446 20.94 -5.73 22.42
CA ILE A 446 19.54 -5.38 22.13
C ILE A 446 19.13 -5.91 20.76
N TYR A 447 19.93 -5.64 19.72
CA TYR A 447 19.58 -5.92 18.32
C TYR A 447 20.32 -7.12 17.72
N ARG A 448 21.27 -7.71 18.45
CA ARG A 448 22.17 -8.77 17.93
C ARG A 448 22.99 -8.33 16.70
N ASP A 449 23.15 -7.03 16.52
CA ASP A 449 23.89 -6.42 15.42
C ASP A 449 24.69 -5.22 15.93
N PRO A 450 26.04 -5.27 15.91
CA PRO A 450 26.88 -4.15 16.34
C PRO A 450 26.86 -2.96 15.36
N GLY A 451 26.42 -3.18 14.11
CA GLY A 451 26.27 -2.14 13.09
C GLY A 451 25.20 -1.11 13.42
N ARG A 452 24.25 -1.44 14.30
CA ARG A 452 23.18 -0.54 14.78
C ARG A 452 23.58 0.34 15.96
N SER A 453 24.88 0.45 16.25
CA SER A 453 25.38 1.27 17.34
C SER A 453 25.16 2.77 17.12
N ASP A 454 25.29 3.24 15.88
CA ASP A 454 25.01 4.65 15.53
C ASP A 454 23.53 5.01 15.70
N ASP A 455 22.60 4.06 15.49
CA ASP A 455 21.17 4.26 15.74
C ASP A 455 20.89 4.47 17.24
N LEU A 456 21.50 3.62 18.08
CA LEU A 456 21.40 3.77 19.55
C LEU A 456 21.96 5.11 20.01
N VAL A 457 23.09 5.53 19.45
CA VAL A 457 23.69 6.82 19.77
C VAL A 457 22.78 7.97 19.31
N THR A 458 22.14 7.85 18.15
CA THR A 458 21.21 8.89 17.65
C THR A 458 19.94 8.98 18.49
N GLN A 459 19.45 7.87 19.02
CA GLN A 459 18.21 7.81 19.82
C GLN A 459 18.43 8.19 21.28
N ALA A 460 19.53 7.71 21.88
CA ALA A 460 19.84 7.96 23.28
C ALA A 460 20.56 9.29 23.51
N ASP A 461 21.10 9.90 22.44
CA ASP A 461 21.91 11.13 22.45
C ASP A 461 22.92 11.22 23.62
N PRO A 462 23.83 10.23 23.77
CA PRO A 462 24.79 10.22 24.85
C PRO A 462 25.88 11.28 24.63
N VAL A 463 26.42 11.82 25.72
CA VAL A 463 27.61 12.71 25.66
C VAL A 463 28.78 12.04 24.94
N HIS A 464 28.97 10.73 25.17
CA HIS A 464 30.00 9.95 24.47
C HIS A 464 29.50 8.51 24.19
N PRO A 465 29.66 7.99 22.95
CA PRO A 465 29.18 6.64 22.57
C PRO A 465 29.72 5.49 23.42
N ALA A 466 30.89 5.64 24.04
CA ALA A 466 31.46 4.63 24.95
C ALA A 466 30.79 4.60 26.34
N PHE A 467 30.06 5.66 26.71
CA PHE A 467 29.42 5.84 28.00
C PHE A 467 27.93 6.16 27.81
N MET A 468 27.16 5.14 27.40
CA MET A 468 25.71 5.29 27.27
C MET A 468 25.07 5.49 28.65
N PRO A 469 24.00 6.29 28.74
CA PRO A 469 23.23 6.44 29.97
C PRO A 469 22.62 5.10 30.40
N THR A 470 22.39 4.95 31.70
CA THR A 470 21.81 3.72 32.27
C THR A 470 20.35 3.54 31.91
N THR A 471 19.63 4.61 31.55
CA THR A 471 18.26 4.57 31.06
C THR A 471 18.16 5.40 29.79
N PHE A 472 17.62 4.82 28.72
CA PHE A 472 17.39 5.52 27.46
C PHE A 472 16.26 4.88 26.66
N SER A 473 15.70 5.65 25.73
CA SER A 473 14.69 5.18 24.78
C SER A 473 15.36 4.79 23.47
N ALA A 474 15.02 3.62 22.95
CA ALA A 474 15.52 3.12 21.67
C ALA A 474 14.46 2.27 20.97
N LEU A 475 14.66 1.97 19.69
CA LEU A 475 13.73 1.11 18.93
C LEU A 475 13.55 -0.26 19.60
N ALA A 476 12.33 -0.77 19.59
CA ALA A 476 12.04 -2.15 19.96
C ALA A 476 12.74 -3.10 18.97
N SER A 477 13.23 -4.25 19.49
CA SER A 477 13.88 -5.29 18.69
C SER A 477 12.92 -6.27 18.06
#